data_AF-A0A3E0X285-F1
#
_entry.id   AF-A0A3E0X285-F1
#
_cell.length_a   1.000
_cell.length_b   1.000
_cell.length_c   1.000
_cell.angle_alpha   90.00
_cell.angle_beta   90.00
_cell.angle_gamma   90.00
#
_symmetry.space_group_name_H-M   'P 1'
#
loop_
_entity.id
_entity.type
_entity.pdbx_description
1 polymer ?
#
loop_
_entity_poly.entity_id
_entity_poly.type
_entity_poly.pdbx_seq_one_letter_code
_entity_poly.pdbx_strand_id
1 'polypeptide(L)' 'MSDAKTDAALYVLTGLLQRLEAERPGLIQDMLAGIEGDRKSLPPNLENKAHVEAIFDEALTMLRRANRE' A
#
# COMPACT_ATOMS: atom_id res chain seq x y z
N MET A 1 2.56 14.02 14.02
CA MET A 1 2.44 13.44 15.37
C MET A 1 3.04 12.05 15.28
N SER A 2 4.13 11.75 15.98
CA SER A 2 4.65 10.38 16.09
C SER A 2 3.80 9.63 17.10
N ASP A 3 2.83 8.86 16.61
CA ASP A 3 2.07 7.93 17.43
C ASP A 3 2.79 6.58 17.41
N ALA A 4 3.43 6.23 18.52
CA ALA A 4 4.21 5.00 18.63
C ALA A 4 3.39 3.76 18.27
N LYS A 5 2.06 3.80 18.46
CA LYS A 5 1.17 2.71 18.05
C LYS A 5 1.07 2.59 16.53
N THR A 6 0.90 3.71 15.84
CA THR A 6 0.86 3.75 14.37
C THR A 6 2.21 3.36 13.77
N ASP A 7 3.31 3.87 14.33
CA ASP A 7 4.67 3.56 13.86
C ASP A 7 5.01 2.08 14.06
N ALA A 8 4.64 1.49 15.20
CA ALA A 8 4.81 0.06 15.45
C ALA A 8 3.97 -0.81 14.50
N ALA A 9 2.73 -0.41 14.21
CA ALA A 9 1.88 -1.11 13.26
C ALA A 9 2.49 -1.10 11.85
N LEU A 10 2.95 0.07 11.38
CA LEU A 10 3.62 0.17 10.09
C LEU A 10 4.87 -0.73 10.02
N TYR A 11 5.72 -0.71 11.05
CA TYR A 11 6.91 -1.55 11.12
C TYR A 11 6.59 -3.05 11.01
N VAL A 12 5.61 -3.53 11.79
CA VAL A 12 5.20 -4.94 11.77
C VAL A 12 4.60 -5.33 10.41
N LEU A 13 3.76 -4.48 9.83
CA LEU A 13 3.16 -4.73 8.52
C LEU A 13 4.20 -4.75 7.40
N THR A 14 5.18 -3.84 7.42
CA THR A 14 6.28 -3.84 6.46
C THR A 14 7.09 -5.14 6.56
N GLY A 15 7.45 -5.57 7.77
CA GLY A 15 8.18 -6.83 7.96
C GLY A 15 7.39 -8.07 7.53
N LEU A 16 6.06 -8.06 7.69
CA LEU A 16 5.19 -9.14 7.20
C LEU A 16 5.18 -9.19 5.67
N LEU A 17 5.02 -8.03 5.00
CA LEU A 17 5.02 -7.95 3.54
C LEU A 17 6.36 -8.40 2.94
N GLN A 18 7.48 -8.00 3.55
CA GLN A 18 8.82 -8.45 3.14
C GLN A 18 8.97 -9.97 3.23
N ARG A 19 8.47 -10.59 4.31
CA ARG A 19 8.48 -12.05 4.45
C ARG A 19 7.63 -12.74 3.39
N LEU A 20 6.43 -12.22 3.12
CA LEU A 20 5.55 -12.77 2.09
C LEU A 20 6.19 -12.65 0.69
N GLU A 21 6.87 -11.54 0.40
CA GLU A 21 7.64 -11.38 -0.84
C GLU A 21 8.80 -12.38 -0.94
N ALA A 22 9.51 -12.63 0.17
CA ALA A 22 10.58 -13.61 0.20
C ALA A 22 10.07 -15.06 -0.02
N GLU A 23 8.89 -15.38 0.53
CA GLU A 23 8.23 -16.68 0.32
C GLU A 23 7.63 -16.83 -1.08
N ARG A 24 7.14 -15.72 -1.65
CA ARG A 24 6.54 -15.66 -2.99
C ARG A 24 7.02 -14.40 -3.74
N PRO A 25 8.17 -14.50 -4.44
CA PRO A 25 8.69 -13.38 -5.22
C PRO A 25 7.69 -12.89 -6.27
N GLY A 26 7.53 -11.57 -6.37
CA GLY A 26 6.59 -10.89 -7.25
C GLY A 26 5.25 -10.53 -6.60
N LEU A 27 4.98 -10.99 -5.38
CA LEU A 27 3.70 -10.72 -4.69
C LEU A 27 3.46 -9.21 -4.50
N ILE A 28 4.48 -8.44 -4.06
CA ILE A 28 4.32 -7.00 -3.87
C ILE A 28 4.11 -6.30 -5.22
N GLN A 29 4.75 -6.76 -6.30
CA GLN A 29 4.52 -6.21 -7.64
C GLN A 29 3.09 -6.46 -8.12
N ASP A 30 2.58 -7.68 -7.91
CA ASP A 30 1.18 -8.02 -8.22
C ASP A 30 0.21 -7.11 -7.43
N MET A 31 0.48 -6.86 -6.15
CA MET A 31 -0.33 -5.97 -5.32
C MET A 31 -0.28 -4.51 -5.79
N LEU A 32 0.90 -4.01 -6.16
CA LEU A 32 1.06 -2.67 -6.73
C LEU A 32 0.24 -2.51 -8.01
N ALA A 33 0.33 -3.49 -8.92
CA ALA A 33 -0.43 -3.49 -10.16
C ALA A 33 -1.95 -3.51 -9.92
N GLY A 34 -2.41 -4.32 -8.95
CA GLY A 34 -3.81 -4.38 -8.55
C GLY A 34 -4.35 -3.02 -8.08
N ILE A 35 -3.62 -2.36 -7.16
CA ILE A 35 -4.01 -1.04 -6.65
C ILE A 35 -4.04 0.01 -7.75
N GLU A 36 -3.06 0.02 -8.65
CA GLU A 36 -3.07 0.94 -9.78
C GLU A 36 -4.24 0.69 -10.75
N GLY A 37 -4.63 -0.58 -10.92
CA GLY A 37 -5.83 -0.98 -11.67
C GLY A 37 -7.11 -0.49 -11.02
N ASP A 38 -7.25 -0.67 -9.71
CA ASP A 38 -8.40 -0.19 -8.93
C ASP A 38 -8.52 1.33 -9.00
N ARG A 39 -7.40 2.05 -8.85
CA ARG A 39 -7.36 3.51 -8.94
C ARG A 39 -7.81 4.00 -10.32
N LYS A 40 -7.39 3.34 -11.40
CA LYS A 40 -7.80 3.70 -12.78
C LYS A 40 -9.28 3.43 -13.03
N SER A 41 -9.87 2.51 -12.27
CA SER A 41 -11.27 2.10 -12.40
C SER A 41 -12.23 2.98 -11.59
N LEU A 42 -11.73 3.99 -10.87
CA LEU A 42 -12.57 4.90 -10.10
C LEU A 42 -13.52 5.70 -11.00
N PRO A 43 -14.81 5.82 -10.64
CA PRO A 43 -15.76 6.61 -11.41
C PRO A 43 -15.43 8.11 -11.32
N PRO A 44 -15.65 8.88 -12.40
CA PRO A 44 -15.31 10.30 -12.44
C PRO A 44 -16.11 11.15 -11.45
N ASN A 45 -17.30 10.70 -11.05
CA ASN A 45 -18.22 11.36 -10.12
C ASN A 45 -18.18 10.76 -8.71
N LEU A 46 -17.09 10.10 -8.33
CA LEU A 46 -16.94 9.53 -7.00
C LEU A 46 -16.98 10.61 -5.91
N GLU A 47 -17.90 10.45 -4.97
CA GLU A 47 -17.93 11.28 -3.77
C GLU A 47 -16.67 11.00 -2.92
N ASN A 48 -16.07 12.05 -2.35
CA ASN A 48 -14.81 11.95 -1.60
C ASN A 48 -13.62 11.40 -2.40
N LYS A 49 -13.60 11.60 -3.72
CA LYS A 49 -12.50 11.17 -4.60
C LYS A 49 -11.11 11.49 -4.04
N ALA A 50 -10.90 12.69 -3.49
CA ALA A 50 -9.62 13.08 -2.90
C ALA A 50 -9.20 12.21 -1.72
N HIS A 51 -10.14 11.80 -0.86
CA HIS A 51 -9.85 10.91 0.26
C HIS A 51 -9.53 9.49 -0.23
N VAL A 52 -10.29 8.99 -1.20
CA VAL A 52 -10.05 7.67 -1.81
C VAL A 52 -8.70 7.63 -2.52
N GLU A 53 -8.33 8.68 -3.25
CA GLU A 53 -7.00 8.79 -3.87
C GLU A 53 -5.88 8.82 -2.83
N ALA A 54 -6.08 9.51 -1.70
CA ALA A 54 -5.11 9.52 -0.60
C ALA A 54 -4.90 8.13 0.02
N ILE A 55 -5.95 7.29 0.11
CA ILE A 55 -5.83 5.90 0.55
C ILE A 55 -4.93 5.12 -0.41
N PHE A 56 -5.13 5.26 -1.72
CA PHE A 56 -4.29 4.60 -2.72
C PHE A 56 -2.84 5.07 -2.67
N ASP A 57 -2.61 6.38 -2.51
CA ASP A 57 -1.26 6.94 -2.42
C ASP A 57 -0.50 6.40 -1.19
N GLU A 58 -1.18 6.28 -0.04
CA GLU A 58 -0.57 5.71 1.15
C GLU A 58 -0.30 4.20 0.99
N ALA A 59 -1.25 3.45 0.44
CA ALA A 59 -1.08 2.01 0.20
C ALA A 59 0.09 1.72 -0.75
N LEU A 60 0.20 2.48 -1.85
CA LEU A 60 1.32 2.39 -2.78
C LEU A 60 2.65 2.76 -2.10
N THR A 61 2.65 3.76 -1.23
CA THR A 61 3.83 4.16 -0.47
C THR A 61 4.29 3.04 0.47
N MET A 62 3.37 2.40 1.20
CA MET A 62 3.69 1.29 2.08
C MET A 62 4.27 0.09 1.33
N LEU A 63 3.65 -0.32 0.22
CA LEU A 63 4.14 -1.44 -0.60
C LEU A 63 5.51 -1.14 -1.23
N ARG A 64 5.72 0.08 -1.74
CA ARG A 64 7.03 0.49 -2.30
C ARG A 64 8.13 0.51 -1.25
N ARG A 65 7.82 0.87 -0.01
CA ARG A 65 8.77 0.78 1.11
C ARG A 65 9.14 -0.68 1.38
N ALA A 66 8.14 -1.56 1.47
CA ALA A 66 8.37 -2.99 1.69
C ALA A 66 9.18 -3.66 0.56
N ASN A 67 9.13 -3.16 -0.68
CA ASN A 67 9.83 -3.72 -1.84
C ASN A 67 11.25 -3.18 -2.08
N ARG A 68 11.68 -2.14 -1.36
CA ARG A 68 12.96 -1.44 -1.62
C ARG A 68 14.11 -1.89 -0.72
N GLU A 69 13.84 -2.75 0.25
CA GLU A 69 14.81 -3.38 1.16
C GLU A 69 14.87 -4.88 0.89
#